data_AF-A0A512C4W8-F1
#
_entry.id   AF-A0A512C4W8-F1
#
_cell.length_a   1.000
_cell.length_b   1.000
_cell.length_c   1.000
_cell.angle_alpha   90.00
_cell.angle_beta   90.00
_cell.angle_gamma   90.00
#
_symmetry.space_group_name_H-M   'P 1'
#
loop_
_entity.id
_entity.type
_entity.pdbx_description
1 polymer ?
#
loop_
_entity_poly.entity_id
_entity_poly.type
_entity_poly.pdbx_seq_one_letter_code
_entity_poly.pdbx_strand_id
1 'polypeptide(L)'
;MADERFTDTIEKKLALVVPTLKDIEAGGNQTYLRELQMLLRQHLESLVVLFERNPGLDAATADLYAAAAALVNDYTAASQPLARKRRLLREAQARFQERISAAHPNGRRACAAWRQSELFLAA
;
A
#
# COMPACT_ATOMS: atom_id res chain seq x y z
N MET A 1 26.28 8.98 2.06
CA MET A 1 26.62 7.67 1.47
C MET A 1 25.73 6.50 1.93
N ALA A 2 25.78 6.03 3.19
CA ALA A 2 24.99 4.86 3.60
C ALA A 2 23.50 5.18 3.82
N ASP A 3 23.22 6.36 4.36
CA ASP A 3 21.86 6.88 4.63
C ASP A 3 21.15 7.30 3.33
N GLU A 4 21.87 7.99 2.44
CA GLU A 4 21.43 8.36 1.10
C GLU A 4 20.95 7.17 0.26
N ARG A 5 21.72 6.06 0.24
CA ARG A 5 21.29 4.82 -0.44
C ARG A 5 20.03 4.20 0.18
N PHE A 6 19.78 4.43 1.46
CA PHE A 6 18.61 3.92 2.16
C PHE A 6 17.36 4.76 1.82
N THR A 7 17.50 6.09 1.84
CA THR A 7 16.48 7.02 1.34
C THR A 7 16.13 6.74 -0.11
N ASP A 8 17.12 6.54 -0.99
CA ASP A 8 16.90 6.14 -2.39
C ASP A 8 16.09 4.85 -2.50
N THR A 9 16.30 3.91 -1.58
CA THR A 9 15.56 2.64 -1.57
C THR A 9 14.09 2.87 -1.21
N ILE A 10 13.82 3.71 -0.21
CA ILE A 10 12.46 4.09 0.19
C ILE A 10 11.75 4.80 -0.97
N GLU A 11 12.40 5.77 -1.59
CA GLU A 11 11.85 6.51 -2.74
C GLU A 11 11.55 5.58 -3.92
N LYS A 12 12.47 4.67 -4.25
CA LYS A 12 12.24 3.65 -5.30
C LYS A 12 11.04 2.77 -4.99
N LYS A 13 10.89 2.34 -3.73
CA LYS A 13 9.74 1.51 -3.31
C LYS A 13 8.42 2.29 -3.37
N LEU A 14 8.42 3.55 -2.95
CA LEU A 14 7.28 4.46 -3.08
C LEU A 14 6.87 4.68 -4.54
N ALA A 15 7.86 4.82 -5.44
CA ALA A 15 7.65 4.98 -6.87
C ALA A 15 7.00 3.76 -7.54
N LEU A 16 6.96 2.59 -6.88
CA LEU A 16 6.22 1.42 -7.33
C LEU A 16 4.77 1.42 -6.84
N VAL A 17 4.50 1.90 -5.62
CA VAL A 17 3.16 1.89 -5.03
C VAL A 17 2.20 2.82 -5.78
N VAL A 18 2.62 4.05 -6.06
CA VAL A 18 1.74 5.08 -6.63
C VAL A 18 1.22 4.72 -8.04
N PRO A 19 2.05 4.25 -8.99
CA PRO A 19 1.56 3.82 -10.30
C PRO A 19 0.59 2.63 -10.21
N THR A 20 0.89 1.61 -9.41
CA THR A 20 0.00 0.45 -9.23
C THR A 20 -1.38 0.87 -8.72
N LEU A 21 -1.45 1.82 -7.78
CA LEU A 21 -2.73 2.37 -7.31
C LEU A 21 -3.50 3.10 -8.40
N LYS A 22 -2.81 3.89 -9.24
CA LYS A 22 -3.44 4.58 -10.38
C LYS A 22 -4.01 3.59 -11.39
N ASP A 23 -3.30 2.51 -11.67
CA ASP A 23 -3.76 1.47 -12.59
C ASP A 23 -4.98 0.71 -12.02
N ILE A 24 -5.00 0.46 -10.71
CA ILE A 24 -6.19 -0.09 -10.02
C ILE A 24 -7.38 0.89 -10.10
N GLU A 25 -7.15 2.19 -9.88
CA GLU A 25 -8.20 3.22 -9.95
C GLU A 25 -8.77 3.35 -11.36
N ALA A 26 -7.90 3.30 -12.38
CA ALA A 26 -8.28 3.36 -13.79
C ALA A 26 -9.19 2.18 -14.18
N GLY A 27 -8.96 1.01 -13.58
CA GLY A 27 -9.74 -0.19 -13.83
C GLY A 27 -9.15 -1.03 -14.97
N GLY A 28 -9.84 -2.11 -15.32
CA GLY A 28 -9.39 -3.05 -16.33
C GLY A 28 -10.19 -4.34 -16.26
N ASN A 29 -9.68 -5.39 -16.91
CA ASN A 29 -10.25 -6.72 -16.75
C ASN A 29 -9.90 -7.30 -15.36
N GLN A 30 -10.69 -8.26 -14.90
CA GLN A 30 -10.56 -8.82 -13.55
C GLN A 30 -9.19 -9.48 -13.30
N THR A 31 -8.64 -10.19 -14.28
CA THR A 31 -7.33 -10.85 -14.17
C THR A 31 -6.22 -9.83 -13.94
N TYR A 32 -6.19 -8.78 -14.74
CA TYR A 32 -5.24 -7.68 -14.60
C TYR A 32 -5.36 -6.99 -13.24
N LEU A 33 -6.58 -6.71 -12.79
CA LEU A 33 -6.82 -6.10 -11.48
C LEU A 33 -6.36 -6.98 -10.30
N ARG A 34 -6.49 -8.31 -10.43
CA ARG A 34 -5.97 -9.27 -9.44
C ARG A 34 -4.45 -9.28 -9.41
N GLU A 35 -3.80 -9.21 -10.56
CA GLU A 35 -2.34 -9.09 -10.65
C GLU A 35 -1.83 -7.81 -9.98
N LEU A 36 -2.48 -6.67 -10.27
CA LEU A 36 -2.16 -5.40 -9.62
C LEU A 36 -2.39 -5.45 -8.09
N GLN A 37 -3.44 -6.12 -7.63
CA GLN A 37 -3.67 -6.32 -6.19
C GLN A 37 -2.51 -7.09 -5.52
N MET A 38 -2.02 -8.15 -6.17
CA MET A 38 -0.88 -8.93 -5.66
C MET A 38 0.41 -8.09 -5.64
N LEU A 39 0.68 -7.35 -6.72
CA LEU A 39 1.84 -6.45 -6.80
C LEU A 39 1.79 -5.35 -5.74
N LEU A 40 0.63 -4.73 -5.55
CA LEU A 40 0.43 -3.71 -4.51
C LEU A 40 0.77 -4.26 -3.13
N ARG A 41 0.28 -5.46 -2.78
CA ARG A 41 0.60 -6.11 -1.51
C ARG A 41 2.11 -6.27 -1.34
N GLN A 42 2.80 -6.82 -2.35
CA GLN A 42 4.25 -7.02 -2.31
C GLN A 42 5.01 -5.70 -2.17
N HIS A 43 4.58 -4.65 -2.88
CA HIS A 43 5.20 -3.33 -2.79
C HIS A 43 5.04 -2.74 -1.38
N LEU A 44 3.84 -2.78 -0.82
CA LEU A 44 3.55 -2.31 0.53
C LEU A 44 4.35 -3.08 1.59
N GLU A 45 4.34 -4.42 1.54
CA GLU A 45 5.14 -5.27 2.44
C GLU A 45 6.63 -4.90 2.37
N SER A 46 7.17 -4.76 1.16
CA SER A 46 8.59 -4.44 0.97
C SER A 46 8.98 -3.01 1.39
N LEU A 47 8.01 -2.11 1.48
CA LEU A 47 8.20 -0.71 1.87
C LEU A 47 8.12 -0.54 3.39
N VAL A 48 7.08 -1.06 4.04
CA VAL A 48 6.86 -0.88 5.49
C VAL A 48 7.93 -1.54 6.36
N VAL A 49 8.61 -2.57 5.87
CA VAL A 49 9.75 -3.19 6.56
C VAL A 49 10.98 -2.28 6.65
N LEU A 50 11.02 -1.17 5.90
CA LEU A 50 12.10 -0.17 5.93
C LEU A 50 11.93 0.88 7.04
N PHE A 51 10.78 0.90 7.71
CA PHE A 51 10.47 1.83 8.79
C PHE A 51 10.55 1.14 10.14
N GLU A 52 10.71 1.94 11.20
CA GLU A 52 10.51 1.49 12.58
C GLU A 52 9.04 1.04 12.79
N ARG A 53 8.78 0.38 13.93
CA ARG A 53 7.40 0.02 14.29
C ARG A 53 6.58 1.29 14.47
N ASN A 54 5.51 1.41 13.68
CA ASN A 54 4.63 2.57 13.70
C ASN A 54 3.20 2.09 13.42
N PRO A 55 2.38 1.92 14.47
CA PRO A 55 1.01 1.43 14.34
C PRO A 55 0.13 2.30 13.42
N GLY A 56 0.41 3.62 13.36
CA GLY A 56 -0.30 4.52 12.47
C GLY A 56 0.02 4.26 11.00
N LEU A 57 1.28 3.95 10.67
CA LEU A 57 1.69 3.53 9.33
C LEU A 57 1.13 2.15 8.99
N ASP A 58 1.14 1.22 9.94
CA ASP A 58 0.61 -0.14 9.76
C ASP A 58 -0.90 -0.10 9.44
N ALA A 59 -1.67 0.68 10.21
CA ALA A 59 -3.10 0.87 9.98
C ALA A 59 -3.39 1.56 8.64
N ALA A 60 -2.63 2.60 8.27
CA ALA A 60 -2.80 3.27 6.98
C ALA A 60 -2.44 2.38 5.79
N THR A 61 -1.45 1.49 5.96
CA THR A 61 -1.07 0.49 4.95
C THR A 61 -2.18 -0.53 4.74
N ALA A 62 -2.77 -1.03 5.83
CA ALA A 62 -3.88 -1.97 5.78
C ALA A 62 -5.13 -1.33 5.15
N ASP A 63 -5.48 -0.09 5.54
CA ASP A 63 -6.60 0.68 4.98
C ASP A 63 -6.44 0.90 3.47
N LEU A 64 -5.23 1.29 3.03
CA LEU A 64 -4.92 1.46 1.61
C LEU A 64 -5.11 0.18 0.81
N TYR A 65 -4.60 -0.94 1.32
CA TYR A 65 -4.76 -2.23 0.65
C TYR A 65 -6.22 -2.68 0.62
N ALA A 66 -6.96 -2.53 1.72
CA ALA A 66 -8.38 -2.87 1.79
C ALA A 66 -9.22 -2.04 0.80
N ALA A 67 -8.94 -0.74 0.68
CA ALA A 67 -9.62 0.13 -0.28
C ALA A 67 -9.33 -0.29 -1.74
N ALA A 68 -8.09 -0.68 -2.05
CA ALA A 68 -7.72 -1.21 -3.35
C ALA A 68 -8.39 -2.57 -3.63
N ALA A 69 -8.36 -3.47 -2.65
CA ALA A 69 -9.02 -4.78 -2.72
C ALA A 69 -10.53 -4.65 -2.96
N ALA A 70 -11.19 -3.68 -2.34
CA ALA A 70 -12.62 -3.41 -2.56
C ALA A 70 -12.94 -2.98 -4.00
N LEU A 71 -12.03 -2.27 -4.68
CA LEU A 71 -12.17 -1.94 -6.11
C LEU A 71 -11.99 -3.18 -6.99
N VAL A 72 -11.01 -4.03 -6.69
CA VAL A 72 -10.70 -5.24 -7.46
C VAL A 72 -11.76 -6.33 -7.27
N ASN A 73 -12.25 -6.53 -6.04
CA ASN A 73 -13.20 -7.58 -5.67
C ASN A 73 -14.61 -7.29 -6.15
N ASP A 74 -15.04 -6.03 -6.16
CA ASP A 74 -16.42 -5.67 -6.50
C ASP A 74 -16.63 -5.42 -8.00
N TYR A 75 -15.92 -6.20 -8.83
CA TYR A 75 -16.03 -6.21 -10.29
C TYR A 75 -17.39 -6.74 -10.77
N THR A 76 -18.00 -7.68 -10.03
CA THR A 76 -19.23 -8.38 -10.45
C THR A 76 -20.47 -8.06 -9.62
N ALA A 77 -20.31 -7.65 -8.35
CA ALA A 77 -21.43 -7.48 -7.42
C ALA A 77 -21.98 -6.05 -7.36
N ALA A 78 -21.22 -5.04 -7.82
CA ALA A 78 -21.58 -3.62 -7.78
C ALA A 78 -22.15 -3.16 -6.41
N SER A 79 -21.67 -3.76 -5.33
CA SER A 79 -22.14 -3.56 -3.96
C SER A 79 -22.00 -2.12 -3.44
N GLN A 80 -21.10 -1.34 -4.04
CA GLN A 80 -21.05 0.11 -3.85
C GLN A 80 -20.81 0.86 -5.16
N PRO A 81 -21.32 2.11 -5.29
CA PRO A 81 -21.02 2.97 -6.44
C PRO A 81 -19.52 3.09 -6.66
N LEU A 82 -19.05 2.88 -7.90
CA LEU A 82 -17.63 2.95 -8.25
C LEU A 82 -16.98 4.27 -7.83
N ALA A 83 -17.72 5.39 -7.97
CA ALA A 83 -17.27 6.72 -7.54
C ALA A 83 -16.93 6.78 -6.03
N ARG A 84 -17.72 6.10 -5.18
CA ARG A 84 -17.48 6.05 -3.73
C ARG A 84 -16.18 5.33 -3.42
N LYS A 85 -15.94 4.18 -4.05
CA LYS A 85 -14.73 3.38 -3.81
C LYS A 85 -13.47 4.07 -4.31
N ARG A 86 -13.52 4.71 -5.49
CA ARG A 86 -12.42 5.57 -5.97
C ARG A 86 -12.12 6.70 -4.99
N ARG A 87 -13.14 7.35 -4.42
CA ARG A 87 -12.95 8.35 -3.38
C ARG A 87 -12.25 7.77 -2.15
N LEU A 88 -12.72 6.63 -1.64
CA LEU A 88 -12.12 5.96 -0.48
C LEU A 88 -10.66 5.55 -0.73
N LEU A 89 -10.33 5.04 -1.93
CA LEU A 89 -8.96 4.73 -2.31
C LEU A 89 -8.06 5.97 -2.25
N ARG A 90 -8.51 7.10 -2.80
CA ARG A 90 -7.75 8.35 -2.78
C ARG A 90 -7.54 8.90 -1.37
N GLU A 91 -8.55 8.82 -0.52
CA GLU A 91 -8.44 9.21 0.89
C GLU A 91 -7.44 8.31 1.64
N ALA A 92 -7.52 6.99 1.46
CA ALA A 92 -6.58 6.05 2.07
C ALA A 92 -5.15 6.28 1.57
N GLN A 93 -4.97 6.57 0.29
CA GLN A 93 -3.68 6.92 -0.29
C GLN A 93 -3.11 8.21 0.34
N ALA A 94 -3.93 9.25 0.51
CA ALA A 94 -3.49 10.49 1.14
C ALA A 94 -3.05 10.28 2.60
N ARG A 95 -3.83 9.52 3.39
CA ARG A 95 -3.45 9.15 4.77
C ARG A 95 -2.16 8.34 4.81
N PHE A 96 -2.00 7.38 3.89
CA PHE A 96 -0.78 6.60 3.78
C PHE A 96 0.45 7.47 3.49
N GLN A 97 0.33 8.42 2.56
CA GLN A 97 1.41 9.37 2.24
C GLN A 97 1.78 10.25 3.45
N GLU A 98 0.79 10.76 4.18
CA GLU A 98 1.00 11.51 5.42
C GLU A 98 1.69 10.67 6.50
N ARG A 99 1.28 9.41 6.67
CA ARG A 99 1.91 8.52 7.67
C ARG A 99 3.33 8.12 7.29
N ILE A 100 3.62 7.96 6.00
CA ILE A 100 4.97 7.67 5.52
C ILE A 100 5.90 8.87 5.73
N SER A 101 5.46 10.09 5.43
CA SER A 101 6.33 11.27 5.60
C SER A 101 6.67 11.54 7.07
N ALA A 102 5.82 11.11 8.00
CA ALA A 102 6.05 11.20 9.44
C ALA A 102 6.72 9.94 10.06
N ALA A 103 6.98 8.89 9.29
CA ALA A 103 7.56 7.65 9.80
C ALA A 103 9.09 7.69 9.85
N HIS A 104 9.67 7.06 10.87
CA HIS A 104 11.12 6.99 11.05
C HIS A 104 11.70 5.79 10.29
N PRO A 105 12.65 6.02 9.35
CA PRO A 105 13.36 4.93 8.67
C PRO A 105 14.24 4.14 9.65
N ASN A 106 14.28 2.80 9.56
CA ASN A 106 14.97 1.96 10.56
C ASN A 106 16.49 1.76 10.34
N GLY A 107 17.10 2.53 9.43
CA GLY A 107 18.56 2.56 9.25
C GLY A 107 19.20 1.21 8.87
N ARG A 108 18.49 0.34 8.15
CA ARG A 108 18.90 -1.03 7.71
C ARG A 108 18.80 -2.14 8.76
N ARG A 109 18.28 -1.89 9.96
CA ARG A 109 17.93 -2.99 10.88
C ARG A 109 16.63 -3.62 10.41
N ALA A 110 16.71 -4.79 9.79
CA ALA A 110 15.52 -5.58 9.47
C ALA A 110 14.80 -5.95 10.78
N CYS A 111 13.81 -5.15 11.17
CA CYS A 111 13.12 -5.28 12.46
C CYS A 111 11.77 -6.02 12.33
N ALA A 112 11.51 -6.68 11.20
CA ALA A 112 10.13 -6.86 10.73
C ALA A 112 9.72 -8.31 10.41
N ALA A 113 10.29 -9.32 11.06
CA ALA A 113 9.80 -10.69 10.93
C ALA A 113 8.33 -10.84 11.37
N TRP A 114 7.85 -10.00 12.30
CA TRP A 114 6.46 -9.99 12.78
C TRP A 114 5.49 -9.23 11.86
N ARG A 115 5.98 -8.39 10.93
CA ARG A 115 5.16 -7.43 10.17
C ARG A 115 4.48 -8.05 8.93
N GLN A 116 5.06 -9.10 8.35
CA GLN A 116 4.55 -9.75 7.13
C GLN A 116 3.27 -10.56 7.36
N SER A 117 3.07 -11.08 8.57
CA SER A 117 1.94 -11.97 8.87
C SER A 117 0.67 -11.23 9.27
N GLU A 118 0.74 -10.01 9.80
CA GLU A 118 -0.41 -9.36 10.46
C GLU A 118 -1.07 -8.23 9.66
N LEU A 119 -0.36 -7.61 8.70
CA LEU A 119 -0.81 -6.38 8.03
C LEU A 119 -2.07 -6.55 7.15
N PHE A 120 -2.28 -7.73 6.57
CA PHE A 120 -3.34 -7.96 5.58
C PHE A 120 -4.33 -9.06 5.98
N LEU A 121 -4.35 -9.47 7.26
CA LEU A 121 -5.22 -10.56 7.75
C LEU A 121 -6.73 -10.26 7.61
N ALA A 122 -7.11 -9.02 7.33
CA ALA A 122 -8.50 -8.57 7.29
C ALA A 122 -9.00 -8.15 5.89
N ALA A 123 -8.23 -8.36 4.81
CA ALA A 123 -8.52 -7.85 3.46
C ALA A 123 -8.82 -8.93 2.42
#